data_AF-A0A436GP98-F1
#
_entry.id   AF-A0A436GP98-F1
#
_cell.length_a   1.000
_cell.length_b   1.000
_cell.length_c   1.000
_cell.angle_alpha   90.00
_cell.angle_beta   90.00
_cell.angle_gamma   90.00
#
_symmetry.space_group_name_H-M   'P 1'
#
loop_
_entity.id
_entity.type
_entity.pdbx_description
1 polymer ?
#
loop_
_entity_poly.entity_id
_entity_poly.type
_entity_poly.pdbx_seq_one_letter_code
_entity_poly.pdbx_strand_id
1 'polypeptide(L)' 'AAWFGWPKNDEFEALRLKWPDVETLEERQALARKMQRIWWEFVGDVRLGQIVSPSAHRKSLTGLVEMPYVAWWNMQKASG' A
#
# COMPACT_ATOMS: atom_id res chain seq x y z
N ALA A 1 5.68 12.41 -11.06
CA ALA A 1 4.42 12.72 -11.74
C ALA A 1 3.52 11.50 -11.64
N ALA A 2 2.27 11.69 -11.22
CA ALA A 2 1.23 10.67 -11.27
C ALA A 2 0.74 10.44 -12.72
N TRP A 3 -0.33 9.64 -12.89
CA TRP A 3 -0.96 9.39 -14.20
C TRP A 3 -1.39 10.70 -14.89
N PHE A 4 -1.55 10.68 -16.21
CA PHE A 4 -2.02 11.85 -16.95
C PHE A 4 -3.34 12.40 -16.38
N GLY A 5 -3.40 13.70 -16.08
CA GLY A 5 -4.57 14.36 -15.50
C GLY A 5 -4.72 14.21 -13.97
N TRP A 6 -3.79 13.56 -13.28
CA TRP A 6 -3.79 13.48 -11.82
C TRP A 6 -3.20 14.73 -11.15
N PRO A 7 -3.59 14.99 -9.89
CA PRO A 7 -3.10 16.12 -9.12
C PRO A 7 -1.57 16.05 -8.90
N LYS A 8 -0.87 17.16 -9.17
CA LYS A 8 0.59 17.31 -9.09
C LYS A 8 0.96 18.29 -7.98
N ASN A 9 1.97 17.95 -7.17
CA ASN A 9 2.59 18.83 -6.19
C ASN A 9 4.13 18.77 -6.32
N ASP A 10 4.77 19.89 -6.67
CA ASP A 10 6.21 19.92 -6.98
C ASP A 10 7.10 19.60 -5.77
N GLU A 11 6.70 20.05 -4.57
CA GLU A 11 7.44 19.77 -3.34
C GLU A 11 7.41 18.28 -2.99
N PHE A 12 6.23 17.66 -3.07
CA PHE A 12 6.06 16.23 -2.87
C PHE A 12 6.90 15.41 -3.86
N GLU A 13 6.91 15.81 -5.13
CA GLU A 13 7.69 15.14 -6.19
C GLU A 13 9.19 15.25 -5.95
N ALA A 14 9.68 16.41 -5.48
CA ALA A 14 11.08 16.60 -5.11
C ALA A 14 11.49 15.73 -3.91
N LEU A 15 10.62 15.55 -2.91
CA LEU A 15 10.89 14.63 -1.79
C LEU A 15 10.83 13.17 -2.24
N ARG A 16 9.87 12.80 -3.08
CA ARG A 16 9.75 11.45 -3.65
C ARG A 16 10.99 11.07 -4.47
N LEU A 17 11.59 12.01 -5.18
CA LEU A 17 12.83 11.78 -5.94
C LEU A 17 14.02 11.43 -5.04
N LYS A 18 14.06 11.95 -3.81
CA LYS A 18 15.12 11.65 -2.81
C LYS A 18 14.89 10.34 -2.06
N TRP A 19 13.69 9.76 -2.14
CA TRP A 19 13.33 8.53 -1.44
C TRP A 19 14.26 7.33 -1.70
N PRO A 20 14.72 7.05 -2.93
CA PRO A 20 15.66 5.94 -3.15
C PRO A 20 17.07 6.21 -2.59
N ASP A 21 17.44 7.47 -2.35
CA ASP A 21 18.81 7.85 -1.96
C ASP A 21 19.05 7.81 -0.44
N VAL A 22 18.00 7.65 0.38
CA VAL A 22 18.15 7.57 1.84
C VAL A 22 18.53 6.15 2.29
N GLU A 23 19.59 6.08 3.09
CA GLU A 23 20.22 4.81 3.48
C GLU A 23 19.62 4.21 4.74
N THR A 24 19.24 5.06 5.71
CA THR A 24 18.74 4.59 7.01
C THR A 24 17.22 4.54 7.07
N LEU A 25 16.70 3.70 7.96
CA LEU A 25 15.26 3.61 8.22
C LEU A 25 14.74 4.93 8.80
N GLU A 26 15.52 5.56 9.67
CA GLU A 26 15.19 6.80 10.36
C GLU A 26 15.02 7.95 9.36
N GLU A 27 15.95 8.10 8.41
CA GLU A 27 15.86 9.09 7.33
C GLU A 27 14.67 8.83 6.42
N ARG A 28 14.43 7.57 6.06
CA ARG A 28 13.28 7.17 5.24
C ARG A 28 11.96 7.51 5.92
N GLN A 29 11.83 7.23 7.21
CA GLN A 29 10.66 7.60 8.00
C GLN A 29 10.50 9.12 8.12
N ALA A 30 11.58 9.87 8.33
CA ALA A 30 11.55 11.32 8.42
C ALA A 30 11.10 11.96 7.09
N LEU A 31 11.59 11.45 5.96
CA LEU A 31 11.17 11.86 4.62
C LEU A 31 9.69 11.51 4.37
N ALA A 32 9.26 10.31 4.77
CA ALA A 32 7.86 9.86 4.65
C ALA A 32 6.89 10.80 5.37
N ARG A 33 7.23 11.21 6.61
CA ARG A 33 6.40 12.13 7.40
C ARG A 33 6.23 13.49 6.72
N LYS A 34 7.27 14.01 6.07
CA LYS A 34 7.19 15.26 5.28
C LYS A 34 6.27 15.10 4.07
N MET A 35 6.46 14.02 3.31
CA MET A 35 5.60 13.70 2.16
C MET A 35 4.13 13.54 2.56
N GLN A 36 3.85 12.85 3.66
CA GLN A 36 2.50 12.66 4.19
C GLN A 36 1.84 13.98 4.59
N ARG A 37 2.59 14.90 5.21
CA ARG A 37 2.09 16.24 5.55
C ARG A 37 1.66 17.01 4.29
N ILE A 38 2.52 17.07 3.28
CA ILE A 38 2.20 17.75 2.02
C ILE A 38 0.96 17.13 1.37
N TRP A 39 0.84 15.79 1.38
CA TRP A 39 -0.34 15.12 0.84
C TRP A 39 -1.64 15.53 1.56
N TRP A 40 -1.58 15.67 2.89
CA TRP A 40 -2.70 16.12 3.72
C TRP A 40 -3.08 17.58 3.52
N GLU A 41 -2.13 18.45 3.20
CA GLU A 41 -2.38 19.86 2.91
C GLU A 41 -2.86 20.08 1.46
N PHE A 42 -2.33 19.30 0.53
CA PHE A 42 -2.69 19.37 -0.89
C PHE A 42 -4.05 18.75 -1.20
N VAL A 43 -4.46 17.72 -0.43
CA VAL A 43 -5.76 17.04 -0.55
C VAL A 43 -6.04 16.55 -1.99
N GLY A 44 -5.13 15.75 -2.53
CA GLY A 44 -5.28 15.17 -3.87
C GLY A 44 -6.40 14.11 -3.97
N ASP A 45 -6.87 13.60 -2.83
CA ASP A 45 -7.95 12.61 -2.75
C ASP A 45 -8.74 12.77 -1.43
N VAL A 46 -10.00 12.34 -1.39
CA VAL A 46 -10.83 12.31 -0.18
C VAL A 46 -10.96 10.89 0.33
N ARG A 47 -10.42 10.61 1.52
CA ARG A 47 -10.52 9.30 2.16
C ARG A 47 -11.90 9.11 2.77
N LEU A 48 -12.69 8.20 2.20
CA LEU A 48 -14.04 7.88 2.67
C LEU A 48 -14.06 6.84 3.79
N GLY A 49 -13.00 6.03 3.93
CA GLY A 49 -12.91 4.99 4.93
C GLY A 49 -11.92 3.88 4.56
N GLN A 50 -12.03 2.74 5.24
CA GLN A 50 -11.25 1.53 4.99
C GLN A 50 -12.14 0.46 4.37
N ILE A 51 -11.61 -0.26 3.38
CA ILE A 51 -12.27 -1.42 2.77
C ILE A 51 -11.68 -2.68 3.41
N VAL A 52 -12.56 -3.61 3.81
CA VAL A 52 -12.18 -4.97 4.21
C VAL A 52 -12.59 -5.91 3.08
N SER A 53 -11.69 -6.83 2.71
CA SER A 53 -11.91 -7.83 1.66
C SER A 53 -12.06 -9.22 2.27
N PRO A 54 -13.22 -9.56 2.86
CA PRO A 54 -13.41 -10.87 3.49
C PRO A 54 -13.37 -11.98 2.44
N SER A 55 -12.77 -13.11 2.80
CA SER A 55 -12.71 -14.30 1.96
C SER A 55 -13.47 -15.45 2.61
N ALA A 56 -14.30 -16.14 1.84
CA ALA A 56 -14.96 -17.38 2.26
C ALA A 56 -14.45 -18.54 1.40
N HIS A 57 -14.16 -19.68 2.03
CA HIS A 57 -13.69 -20.88 1.34
C HIS A 57 -14.39 -22.12 1.88
N ARG A 58 -14.34 -23.22 1.11
CA ARG A 58 -14.86 -24.51 1.56
C ARG A 58 -14.05 -25.00 2.76
N LYS A 59 -14.72 -25.66 3.72
CA LYS A 59 -14.05 -26.33 4.86
C LYS A 59 -13.07 -27.42 4.44
N SER A 60 -13.25 -27.98 3.24
CA SER A 60 -12.36 -28.98 2.66
C SER A 60 -11.07 -28.38 2.09
N LEU A 61 -10.86 -27.06 2.13
CA LEU A 61 -9.63 -26.41 1.69
C LEU A 61 -8.78 -26.05 2.89
N THR A 62 -7.52 -26.49 2.88
CA THR A 62 -6.53 -26.28 3.93
C THR A 62 -5.28 -25.61 3.34
N GLY A 63 -4.40 -25.09 4.20
CA GLY A 63 -3.16 -24.44 3.78
C GLY A 63 -3.33 -23.07 3.11
N LEU A 64 -4.48 -22.41 3.31
CA LEU A 64 -4.68 -21.04 2.83
C LEU A 64 -3.78 -20.07 3.61
N VAL A 65 -3.11 -19.16 2.89
CA VAL A 65 -2.28 -18.12 3.48
C VAL A 65 -3.08 -16.82 3.56
N GLU A 66 -3.20 -16.25 4.76
CA GLU A 66 -3.87 -14.97 4.97
C GLU A 66 -3.03 -13.82 4.40
N MET A 67 -3.54 -13.16 3.36
CA MET A 67 -2.89 -11.99 2.75
C MET A 67 -3.91 -11.11 2.01
N PRO A 68 -3.54 -9.87 1.62
CA PRO A 68 -4.44 -8.95 0.89
C PRO A 68 -4.89 -9.43 -0.50
N TYR A 69 -4.28 -10.51 -1.00
CA TYR A 69 -4.56 -11.14 -2.28
C TYR A 69 -4.81 -12.64 -2.07
N VAL A 70 -5.18 -13.37 -3.11
CA VAL A 70 -5.27 -14.82 -3.00
C VAL A 70 -3.89 -15.41 -3.31
N ALA A 71 -3.31 -16.14 -2.37
CA ALA A 71 -2.19 -17.03 -2.64
C ALA A 71 -2.71 -18.45 -2.84
N TRP A 72 -2.41 -19.01 -4.01
CA TRP A 72 -2.75 -20.40 -4.31
C TRP A 72 -1.64 -21.38 -3.93
N TRP A 73 -0.43 -20.90 -3.63
CA TRP A 73 0.62 -21.75 -3.11
C TRP A 73 0.26 -22.25 -1.71
N ASN A 74 0.66 -23.49 -1.38
CA ASN A 74 0.31 -24.23 -0.16
C ASN A 74 -1.16 -24.69 -0.03
N MET A 75 -2.09 -24.19 -0.85
CA MET A 75 -3.49 -24.58 -0.75
C MET A 75 -3.71 -26.03 -1.20
N GLN A 76 -4.43 -26.80 -0.39
CA GLN A 76 -4.72 -28.22 -0.63
C GLN A 76 -6.19 -28.53 -0.37
N LYS A 77 -6.68 -29.60 -0.98
CA LYS A 77 -7.92 -30.25 -0.51
C LYS A 77 -7.54 -31.15 0.67
N ALA A 78 -8.32 -31.08 1.75
CA ALA A 78 -8.25 -32.07 2.82
C ALA A 78 -8.42 -33.47 2.21
N SER A 79 -7.46 -34.35 2.46
CA SER A 79 -7.58 -35.76 2.13
C SER A 79 -8.81 -36.31 2.87
N GLY A 80 -9.71 -36.96 2.14
CA GLY A 80 -10.86 -37.65 2.71
C GLY A 80 -10.45 -38.82 3.58
#